data_AF-A0A0N0TVK9-F1
#
_entry.id   AF-A0A0N0TVK9-F1
#
_cell.length_a   1.000
_cell.length_b   1.000
_cell.length_c   1.000
_cell.angle_alpha   90.00
_cell.angle_beta   90.00
_cell.angle_gamma   90.00
#
_symmetry.space_group_name_H-M   'P 1'
#
loop_
_entity.id
_entity.type
_entity.pdbx_description
1 polymer ?
#
loop_
_entity_poly.entity_id
_entity_poly.type
_entity_poly.pdbx_seq_one_letter_code
_entity_poly.pdbx_strand_id
1 'polypeptide(L)'
;MLPAVFADDDLALRFVGGLDDVLAPILSVLDCLDTYFDPALTPADFAQWLGTWVGAETDGTEPEDRLRAAVAAATRLHRVRGTRQGLSEAVRLAFGVEPEITESGGAAWNARPLGPFP
;
A
#
# COMPACT_ATOMS: atom_id res chain seq x y z
N MET A 1 10.55 -35.38 7.04
CA MET A 1 11.22 -36.69 7.07
C MET A 1 12.72 -36.47 7.05
N LEU A 2 13.44 -37.05 8.00
CA LEU A 2 14.90 -36.98 8.04
C LEU A 2 15.53 -37.91 6.99
N PRO A 3 16.78 -37.66 6.56
CA PRO A 3 17.54 -38.61 5.74
C PRO A 3 17.60 -40.00 6.36
N ALA A 4 17.66 -41.05 5.53
CA ALA A 4 17.56 -42.45 5.95
C ALA A 4 18.56 -42.87 7.05
N VAL A 5 19.75 -42.26 7.08
CA VAL A 5 20.79 -42.52 8.09
C VAL A 5 20.40 -42.09 9.52
N PHE A 6 19.41 -41.19 9.66
CA PHE A 6 18.92 -40.68 10.94
C PHE A 6 17.45 -41.05 11.20
N ALA A 7 16.84 -41.87 10.34
CA ALA A 7 15.41 -42.11 10.36
C ALA A 7 14.94 -42.87 11.62
N ASP A 8 15.82 -43.69 12.21
CA ASP A 8 15.53 -44.50 13.40
C ASP A 8 16.17 -43.94 14.70
N ASP A 9 16.80 -42.76 14.64
CA ASP A 9 17.44 -42.14 15.81
C ASP A 9 16.44 -41.23 16.58
N ASP A 10 16.02 -41.68 17.77
CA ASP A 10 15.05 -40.98 18.63
C ASP A 10 15.51 -39.56 19.02
N LEU A 11 16.80 -39.39 19.34
CA LEU A 11 17.32 -38.08 19.71
C LEU A 11 17.30 -37.13 18.52
N ALA A 12 17.75 -37.60 17.35
CA ALA A 12 17.76 -36.80 16.13
C ALA A 12 16.34 -36.38 15.72
N LEU A 13 15.37 -37.30 15.78
CA LEU A 13 13.97 -37.03 15.49
C LEU A 13 13.38 -35.98 16.43
N ARG A 14 13.56 -36.16 17.75
CA ARG A 14 13.02 -35.23 18.75
C ARG A 14 13.71 -33.87 18.72
N PHE A 15 15.01 -33.82 18.48
CA PHE A 15 15.77 -32.58 18.39
C PHE A 15 15.33 -31.75 17.19
N VAL A 16 15.27 -32.35 15.99
CA VAL A 16 14.82 -31.63 14.79
C VAL A 16 13.34 -31.30 14.86
N GLY A 17 12.50 -32.18 15.43
CA GLY A 17 11.08 -31.87 15.68
C GLY A 17 10.91 -30.63 16.57
N GLY A 18 11.68 -30.52 17.66
CA GLY A 18 11.66 -29.33 18.50
C GLY A 18 12.14 -28.06 17.77
N LEU A 19 13.09 -28.17 16.84
CA LEU A 19 13.49 -27.04 15.99
C LEU A 19 12.38 -26.66 15.00
N ASP A 20 11.69 -27.63 14.41
CA ASP A 20 10.57 -27.39 13.50
C ASP A 20 9.45 -26.62 14.22
N ASP A 21 9.07 -27.05 15.42
CA ASP A 21 8.07 -26.36 16.25
C ASP A 21 8.46 -24.90 16.57
N VAL A 22 9.75 -24.65 16.84
CA VAL A 22 10.26 -23.30 17.14
C VAL A 22 10.34 -22.42 15.90
N LEU A 23 10.69 -22.99 14.74
CA LEU A 23 10.87 -22.24 13.49
C LEU A 23 9.58 -22.06 12.70
N ALA A 24 8.60 -22.95 12.84
CA ALA A 24 7.35 -22.93 12.09
C ALA A 24 6.62 -21.57 12.14
N PRO A 25 6.51 -20.87 13.29
CA PRO A 25 5.89 -19.54 13.32
C PRO A 25 6.65 -18.49 12.49
N ILE A 26 7.98 -18.56 12.44
CA ILE A 26 8.81 -17.63 11.66
C ILE A 26 8.59 -17.87 10.17
N LEU A 27 8.60 -19.13 9.75
CA LEU A 27 8.35 -19.51 8.36
C LEU A 27 6.94 -19.08 7.93
N SER A 28 5.93 -19.28 8.78
CA SER A 28 4.56 -18.83 8.53
C SER A 28 4.46 -17.31 8.33
N VAL A 29 5.21 -16.52 9.11
CA VAL A 29 5.27 -15.06 8.90
C VAL A 29 5.92 -14.70 7.56
N LEU A 30 7.00 -15.39 7.19
CA LEU A 30 7.69 -15.15 5.91
C LEU A 30 6.83 -15.55 4.71
N ASP A 31 6.10 -16.66 4.82
CA ASP A 31 5.16 -17.15 3.80
C ASP A 31 3.97 -16.20 3.62
N CYS A 32 3.64 -15.39 4.63
CA CYS A 32 2.56 -14.40 4.58
C CYS A 32 3.08 -12.95 4.39
N LEU A 33 4.38 -12.74 4.21
CA LEU A 33 4.96 -11.39 4.24
C LEU A 33 4.43 -10.48 3.12
N ASP A 34 4.15 -11.04 1.95
CA ASP A 34 3.60 -10.32 0.81
C ASP A 34 2.23 -9.69 1.12
N THR A 35 1.42 -10.34 1.97
CA THR A 35 0.10 -9.83 2.37
C THR A 35 0.16 -8.48 3.09
N TYR A 36 1.29 -8.16 3.75
CA TYR A 36 1.47 -6.86 4.39
C TYR A 36 1.61 -5.71 3.38
N PHE A 37 2.03 -6.00 2.14
CA PHE A 37 2.17 -5.02 1.06
C PHE A 37 0.94 -4.94 0.16
N ASP A 38 -0.04 -5.82 0.33
CA ASP A 38 -1.33 -5.73 -0.34
C ASP A 38 -2.32 -4.92 0.51
N PRO A 39 -2.75 -3.72 0.07
CA PRO A 39 -3.71 -2.89 0.81
C PRO A 39 -5.07 -3.57 1.03
N ALA A 40 -5.41 -4.63 0.30
CA ALA A 40 -6.63 -5.40 0.52
C ALA A 40 -6.51 -6.41 1.67
N LEU A 41 -5.29 -6.83 2.04
CA LEU A 41 -5.05 -7.91 3.00
C LEU A 41 -4.36 -7.43 4.29
N THR A 42 -3.53 -6.41 4.19
CA THR A 42 -2.69 -5.93 5.29
C THR A 42 -3.53 -5.45 6.50
N PRO A 43 -3.05 -5.57 7.75
CA PRO A 43 -3.71 -4.97 8.91
C PRO A 43 -3.95 -3.45 8.74
N ALA A 44 -5.01 -2.91 9.37
CA ALA A 44 -5.44 -1.52 9.15
C ALA A 44 -4.37 -0.48 9.59
N ASP A 45 -3.68 -0.74 10.69
CA ASP A 45 -2.57 0.07 11.18
C ASP A 45 -1.36 0.02 10.23
N PHE A 46 -1.08 -1.15 9.66
CA PHE A 46 -0.03 -1.30 8.64
C PHE A 46 -0.42 -0.62 7.32
N ALA A 47 -1.70 -0.65 6.92
CA ALA A 47 -2.19 0.11 5.77
C ALA A 47 -1.94 1.62 5.95
N GLN A 48 -2.21 2.14 7.15
CA GLN A 48 -1.93 3.55 7.50
C GLN A 48 -0.43 3.86 7.38
N TRP A 49 0.42 2.99 7.91
CA TRP A 49 1.86 3.14 7.78
C TRP A 49 2.34 3.05 6.31
N LEU A 50 1.82 2.10 5.54
CA LEU A 50 2.14 1.93 4.12
C LEU A 50 1.72 3.17 3.31
N GLY A 51 0.62 3.83 3.69
CA GLY A 51 0.20 5.13 3.15
C GLY A 51 1.28 6.20 3.25
N THR A 52 2.04 6.24 4.35
CA THR A 52 3.16 7.17 4.51
C THR A 52 4.32 6.89 3.56
N TRP A 53 4.51 5.62 3.18
CA TRP A 53 5.56 5.20 2.25
C TRP A 53 5.23 5.52 0.80
N VAL A 54 3.99 5.24 0.39
CA VAL A 54 3.54 5.48 -1.00
C VAL A 54 3.09 6.92 -1.23
N GLY A 55 3.07 7.75 -0.18
CA GLY A 55 2.57 9.13 -0.25
C GLY A 55 1.10 9.19 -0.61
N ALA A 56 0.26 8.36 0.02
CA ALA A 56 -1.18 8.46 -0.11
C ALA A 56 -1.66 9.80 0.48
N GLU A 57 -2.50 10.53 -0.25
CA GLU A 57 -3.05 11.82 0.19
C GLU A 57 -4.19 11.57 1.20
N THR A 58 -3.84 11.19 2.44
CA THR A 58 -4.75 10.93 3.56
C THR A 58 -4.37 11.74 4.79
N ASP A 59 -5.33 12.11 5.63
CA ASP A 59 -5.12 12.84 6.89
C ASP A 59 -5.26 11.98 8.16
N GLY A 60 -5.62 10.70 8.00
CA GLY A 60 -5.75 9.72 9.08
C GLY A 60 -7.14 9.66 9.71
N THR A 61 -8.10 10.42 9.21
CA THR A 61 -9.50 10.40 9.67
C THR A 61 -10.43 9.59 8.75
N GLU A 62 -9.88 9.06 7.66
CA GLU A 62 -10.63 8.33 6.66
C GLU A 62 -11.19 7.00 7.20
N PRO A 63 -12.39 6.61 6.76
CA PRO A 63 -12.84 5.23 6.86
C PRO A 63 -11.81 4.25 6.26
N GLU A 64 -11.69 3.06 6.86
CA GLU A 64 -10.66 2.08 6.51
C GLU A 64 -10.68 1.68 5.03
N ASP A 65 -11.88 1.53 4.45
CA ASP A 65 -12.07 1.23 3.02
C ASP A 65 -11.49 2.33 2.11
N ARG A 66 -11.67 3.60 2.49
CA ARG A 66 -11.10 4.74 1.76
C ARG A 66 -9.59 4.83 1.93
N LEU A 67 -9.07 4.59 3.13
CA LEU A 67 -7.63 4.50 3.37
C LEU A 67 -7.00 3.43 2.46
N ARG A 68 -7.53 2.20 2.46
CA ARG A 68 -7.02 1.10 1.63
C ARG A 68 -7.08 1.43 0.14
N ALA A 69 -8.18 2.02 -0.32
CA ALA A 69 -8.32 2.45 -1.71
C ALA A 69 -7.29 3.53 -2.08
N ALA A 70 -7.02 4.48 -1.18
CA ALA A 70 -6.03 5.53 -1.39
C ALA A 70 -4.60 4.97 -1.47
N VAL A 71 -4.23 4.08 -0.56
CA VAL A 71 -2.93 3.41 -0.57
C VAL A 71 -2.75 2.60 -1.85
N ALA A 72 -3.75 1.83 -2.27
CA ALA A 72 -3.71 1.04 -3.50
C ALA A 72 -3.59 1.90 -4.77
N ALA A 73 -4.22 3.09 -4.78
CA ALA A 73 -4.21 3.98 -5.93
C ALA A 73 -2.98 4.89 -6.00
N ALA A 74 -2.29 5.15 -4.88
CA ALA A 74 -1.29 6.21 -4.73
C ALA A 74 -0.24 6.22 -5.84
N THR A 75 0.50 5.12 -6.04
CA THR A 75 1.56 5.05 -7.05
C THR A 75 1.06 5.31 -8.47
N ARG A 76 -0.15 4.82 -8.79
CA ARG A 76 -0.76 5.03 -10.10
C ARG A 76 -1.19 6.48 -10.28
N LEU A 77 -1.79 7.09 -9.26
CA LEU A 77 -2.20 8.51 -9.26
C LEU A 77 -1.00 9.45 -9.35
N HIS A 78 0.13 9.13 -8.70
CA HIS A 78 1.37 9.89 -8.81
C HIS A 78 1.88 9.97 -10.25
N ARG A 79 1.74 8.90 -11.04
CA ARG A 79 2.17 8.89 -12.46
C ARG A 79 1.34 9.79 -13.37
N VAL A 80 0.09 10.06 -13.01
CA VAL A 80 -0.84 10.89 -13.79
C VAL A 80 -1.18 12.20 -13.11
N ARG A 81 -0.40 12.59 -12.09
CA ARG A 81 -0.64 13.81 -11.32
C ARG A 81 -0.55 15.04 -12.23
N GLY A 82 -1.46 15.99 -12.04
CA GLY A 82 -1.55 17.20 -12.86
C GLY A 82 -2.26 17.00 -14.21
N THR A 83 -2.74 15.78 -14.51
CA THR A 83 -3.62 15.55 -15.66
C THR A 83 -5.09 15.64 -15.26
N ARG A 84 -5.98 15.91 -16.22
CA ARG A 84 -7.44 15.84 -16.01
C ARG A 84 -7.86 14.48 -15.44
N GLN A 85 -7.30 13.38 -15.95
CA GLN A 85 -7.59 12.03 -15.48
C GLN A 85 -7.20 11.87 -14.01
N GLY A 86 -5.95 12.22 -13.66
CA GLY A 86 -5.45 12.10 -12.29
C GLY A 86 -6.27 12.93 -11.30
N LEU A 87 -6.65 14.15 -11.68
CA LEU A 87 -7.52 15.00 -10.86
C LEU A 87 -8.91 14.38 -10.68
N SER A 88 -9.53 13.88 -11.77
CA SER A 88 -10.86 13.28 -11.71
C SER A 88 -10.89 12.09 -10.75
N GLU A 89 -9.90 11.21 -10.87
CA GLU A 89 -9.80 10.01 -10.03
C GLU A 89 -9.49 10.32 -8.57
N ALA A 90 -8.64 11.32 -8.29
CA ALA A 90 -8.36 11.76 -6.92
C ALA A 90 -9.62 12.30 -6.23
N VAL A 91 -10.41 13.12 -6.93
CA VAL A 91 -11.71 13.62 -6.41
C VAL A 91 -12.68 12.47 -6.17
N ARG A 92 -12.79 11.54 -7.12
CA ARG A 92 -13.66 10.37 -6.98
C ARG A 92 -13.27 9.50 -5.79
N LEU A 93 -11.98 9.32 -5.56
CA LEU A 93 -11.46 8.55 -4.43
C LEU A 93 -11.77 9.23 -3.08
N ALA A 94 -11.55 10.55 -2.99
CA ALA A 94 -11.77 11.30 -1.75
C ALA A 94 -13.25 11.51 -1.42
N PHE A 95 -14.08 11.80 -2.43
CA PHE A 95 -15.45 12.28 -2.25
C PHE A 95 -16.53 11.34 -2.82
N GLY A 96 -16.15 10.29 -3.56
CA GLY A 96 -17.09 9.34 -4.16
C GLY A 96 -17.88 9.88 -5.36
N VAL A 97 -17.52 11.07 -5.87
CA VAL A 97 -18.23 11.74 -6.96
C VAL A 97 -17.32 11.99 -8.15
N GLU A 98 -17.87 11.97 -9.36
CA GLU A 98 -17.11 12.37 -10.55
C GLU A 98 -17.16 13.90 -10.70
N PRO A 99 -16.01 14.59 -10.76
CA PRO A 99 -16.01 16.04 -10.93
C PRO A 99 -16.28 16.44 -12.38
N GLU A 100 -16.92 17.59 -12.53
CA GLU A 100 -16.83 18.38 -13.76
C GLU A 100 -15.57 19.24 -13.71
N ILE A 101 -14.68 19.08 -14.70
CA ILE A 101 -13.39 19.79 -14.77
C ILE A 101 -13.39 20.66 -16.02
N THR A 102 -13.34 21.97 -15.81
CA THR A 102 -13.18 23.00 -16.86
C THR A 102 -11.89 23.76 -16.59
N GLU A 103 -10.99 23.75 -17.58
CA GLU A 103 -9.70 24.42 -17.52
C GLU A 103 -9.39 25.02 -18.90
N SER A 104 -8.84 26.24 -18.92
CA SER A 104 -8.41 26.95 -20.12
C SER A 104 -7.31 26.21 -20.89
N GLY A 105 -6.50 25.42 -20.18
CA GLY A 105 -5.30 24.75 -20.68
C GLY A 105 -4.07 25.66 -20.72
N GLY A 106 -4.22 26.94 -20.39
CA GLY A 106 -3.15 27.93 -20.34
C GLY A 106 -2.58 28.09 -18.94
N ALA A 107 -1.27 27.87 -18.79
CA ALA A 107 -0.55 28.27 -17.59
C ALA A 107 0.31 29.50 -17.91
N ALA A 108 -0.02 30.66 -17.32
CA ALA A 108 0.84 31.83 -17.33
C ALA A 108 1.39 32.06 -15.91
N TRP A 109 2.68 32.39 -15.80
CA TRP A 109 3.30 32.78 -14.54
C TRP A 109 3.81 34.21 -14.63
N ASN A 110 3.82 34.92 -13.51
CA ASN A 110 4.37 36.26 -13.40
C ASN A 110 5.20 36.36 -12.11
N ALA A 111 6.40 36.93 -12.20
CA ALA A 111 7.26 37.20 -11.05
C ALA A 111 6.67 38.27 -10.11
N ARG A 112 5.67 39.03 -10.56
CA ARG A 112 4.93 40.03 -9.77
C ARG A 112 3.50 39.53 -9.52
N PRO A 113 2.97 39.69 -8.29
CA PRO A 113 1.56 39.41 -8.02
C PRO A 113 0.63 40.29 -8.88
N LEU A 114 -0.57 39.79 -9.20
CA LEU A 114 -1.63 40.48 -9.97
C LEU A 114 -1.33 40.71 -11.47
N GLY A 115 -0.57 39.82 -12.11
CA GLY A 115 -0.46 39.79 -13.56
C GLY A 115 -1.80 39.46 -14.27
N PRO A 116 -1.93 39.77 -15.57
CA PRO A 116 -3.12 39.41 -16.35
C PRO A 116 -3.36 37.89 -16.32
N PHE A 117 -4.62 37.49 -16.19
CA PHE A 117 -5.03 36.08 -16.23
C PHE A 117 -4.95 35.56 -17.69
N PRO A 118 -4.43 34.34 -17.93
CA PRO A 118 -4.38 33.74 -19.27
C PRO A 118 -5.75 33.46 -19.88
#